data_AF-A0A353E0W8-F1
#
_entry.id   AF-A0A353E0W8-F1
#
_cell.length_a   1.000
_cell.length_b   1.000
_cell.length_c   1.000
_cell.angle_alpha   90.00
_cell.angle_beta   90.00
_cell.angle_gamma   90.00
#
_symmetry.space_group_name_H-M   'P 1'
#
loop_
_entity.id
_entity.type
_entity.pdbx_description
1 polymer ?
#
loop_
_entity_poly.entity_id
_entity_poly.type
_entity_poly.pdbx_seq_one_letter_code
_entity_poly.pdbx_strand_id
1 'polypeptide(L)'
;MVGIQKSYLTFSHSMIMHMKMNRCVSKLHLALGLLLIGWTAHTEESDYYQIDTFDTEKLPMEVGAMTLLSDGNLLVGTRRGDVYVLDQPYGKPEEATFRPWARGLAQPLG
;
A
#
# COMPACT_ATOMS: atom_id res chain seq x y z
N MET A 1 -7.74 41.20 65.35
CA MET A 1 -6.58 40.39 64.88
C MET A 1 -6.97 39.16 64.04
N VAL A 2 -8.20 39.07 63.51
CA VAL A 2 -8.69 37.87 62.77
C VAL A 2 -8.60 38.02 61.23
N GLY A 3 -8.58 39.26 60.71
CA GLY A 3 -8.59 39.51 59.25
C GLY A 3 -7.28 39.17 58.52
N ILE A 4 -6.16 39.21 59.24
CA ILE A 4 -4.84 39.00 58.65
C ILE A 4 -4.61 37.51 58.32
N GLN A 5 -4.93 36.60 59.24
CA GLN A 5 -4.81 35.14 59.04
C GLN A 5 -5.69 34.61 57.89
N LYS A 6 -6.89 35.19 57.71
CA LYS A 6 -7.83 34.79 56.65
C LYS A 6 -7.33 35.14 55.26
N SER A 7 -6.63 36.29 55.14
CA SER A 7 -6.07 36.79 53.89
C SER A 7 -4.87 35.95 53.40
N TYR A 8 -3.99 35.53 54.32
CA TYR A 8 -2.87 34.63 54.00
C TYR A 8 -3.32 33.24 53.55
N LEU A 9 -4.40 32.71 54.15
CA LEU A 9 -4.93 31.40 53.80
C LEU A 9 -5.58 31.38 52.40
N THR A 10 -6.32 32.43 52.03
CA THR A 10 -6.87 32.61 50.67
C THR A 10 -5.79 32.82 49.62
N PHE A 11 -4.71 33.53 49.96
CA PHE A 11 -3.58 33.73 49.05
C PHE A 11 -2.81 32.41 48.79
N SER A 12 -2.56 31.63 49.85
CA SER A 12 -1.92 30.32 49.75
C SER A 12 -2.77 29.31 48.95
N HIS A 13 -4.09 29.28 49.14
CA HIS A 13 -5.00 28.42 48.36
C HIS A 13 -5.01 28.78 46.87
N SER A 14 -5.03 30.08 46.54
CA SER A 14 -5.04 30.55 45.15
C SER A 14 -3.73 30.20 44.41
N MET A 15 -2.59 30.29 45.10
CA MET A 15 -1.28 29.95 44.54
C MET A 15 -1.08 28.44 44.33
N ILE A 16 -1.54 27.61 45.26
CA ILE A 16 -1.52 26.13 45.13
C ILE A 16 -2.46 25.66 44.00
N MET A 17 -3.61 26.32 43.81
CA MET A 17 -4.51 26.04 42.69
C MET A 17 -3.90 26.41 41.34
N HIS A 18 -3.25 27.59 41.22
CA HIS A 18 -2.55 28.00 40.00
C HIS A 18 -1.41 27.03 39.64
N MET A 19 -0.63 26.58 40.63
CA MET A 19 0.43 25.58 40.43
C MET A 19 -0.10 24.21 40.02
N LYS A 20 -1.27 23.78 40.52
CA LYS A 20 -1.94 22.54 40.08
C LYS A 20 -2.47 22.65 38.65
N MET A 21 -3.02 23.82 38.28
CA MET A 21 -3.52 24.12 36.94
C MET A 21 -2.41 24.01 35.90
N ASN A 22 -1.27 24.65 36.13
CA ASN A 22 -0.15 24.68 35.16
C ASN A 22 0.49 23.30 34.95
N ARG A 23 0.52 22.45 35.97
CA ARG A 23 0.96 21.04 35.83
C ARG A 23 -0.05 20.18 35.06
N CYS A 24 -1.34 20.50 35.14
CA CYS A 24 -2.39 19.82 34.38
C CYS A 24 -2.33 20.20 32.89
N VAL A 25 -2.19 21.51 32.61
CA VAL A 25 -2.07 22.05 31.25
C VAL A 25 -0.78 21.57 30.57
N SER A 26 0.34 21.48 31.30
CA SER A 26 1.60 20.94 30.78
C SER A 26 1.51 19.46 30.39
N LYS A 27 0.85 18.62 31.19
CA LYS A 27 0.60 17.20 30.84
C LYS A 27 -0.32 17.06 29.64
N LEU A 28 -1.29 17.98 29.48
CA LEU A 28 -2.19 18.02 28.34
C LEU A 28 -1.45 18.38 27.04
N HIS A 29 -0.56 19.37 27.07
CA HIS A 29 0.29 19.70 25.91
C HIS A 29 1.25 18.57 25.54
N LEU A 30 1.83 17.88 26.52
CA LEU A 30 2.75 16.77 26.27
C LEU A 30 2.03 15.56 25.64
N ALA A 31 0.81 15.26 26.10
CA ALA A 31 -0.03 14.21 25.52
C ALA A 31 -0.49 14.56 24.09
N LEU A 32 -0.81 15.82 23.83
CA LEU A 32 -1.23 16.29 22.49
C LEU A 32 -0.07 16.29 21.49
N GLY A 33 1.15 16.62 21.92
CA GLY A 33 2.35 16.58 21.09
C GLY A 33 2.75 15.17 20.63
N LEU A 34 2.51 14.14 21.46
CA LEU A 34 2.78 12.75 21.10
C LEU A 34 1.82 12.20 20.04
N LEU A 35 0.59 12.72 19.97
CA LEU A 35 -0.44 12.28 19.03
C LEU A 35 -0.14 12.70 17.57
N LEU A 36 0.70 13.73 17.37
CA LEU A 36 0.97 14.33 16.06
C LEU A 36 2.12 13.65 15.27
N ILE A 37 2.84 12.69 15.86
CA ILE A 37 4.04 12.09 15.26
C ILE A 37 3.69 10.84 14.39
N GLY A 38 2.41 10.43 14.34
CA GLY A 38 2.03 9.07 13.91
C GLY A 38 1.55 8.85 12.47
N TRP A 39 1.51 9.86 11.59
CA TRP A 39 0.97 9.68 10.23
C TRP A 39 2.04 9.88 9.15
N THR A 40 2.79 8.82 8.84
CA THR A 40 3.47 8.72 7.56
C THR A 40 2.53 8.00 6.61
N ALA A 41 2.23 8.59 5.45
CA ALA A 41 1.53 7.87 4.39
C ALA A 41 2.41 6.71 3.92
N HIS A 42 1.95 5.48 4.14
CA HIS A 42 2.53 4.28 3.54
C HIS A 42 2.02 4.21 2.10
N THR A 43 2.91 4.10 1.13
CA THR A 43 2.56 3.91 -0.27
C THR A 43 2.96 2.50 -0.68
N GLU A 44 2.04 1.80 -1.33
CA GLU A 44 2.23 0.42 -1.76
C GLU A 44 2.32 0.36 -3.28
N GLU A 45 2.93 -0.70 -3.83
CA GLU A 45 3.02 -0.91 -5.28
C GLU A 45 1.64 -0.94 -5.96
N SER A 46 0.65 -1.51 -5.24
CA SER A 46 -0.76 -1.59 -5.64
C SER A 46 -1.44 -0.23 -5.82
N ASP A 47 -0.89 0.85 -5.25
CA ASP A 47 -1.40 2.21 -5.48
C ASP A 47 -1.13 2.70 -6.91
N TYR A 48 -0.16 2.11 -7.61
CA TYR A 48 0.29 2.55 -8.93
C TYR A 48 0.11 1.49 -10.03
N TYR A 49 0.25 0.20 -9.69
CA TYR A 49 0.24 -0.89 -10.66
C TYR A 49 -0.86 -1.90 -10.35
N GLN A 50 -1.56 -2.33 -11.40
CA GLN A 50 -2.46 -3.47 -11.36
C GLN A 50 -1.70 -4.71 -11.86
N ILE A 51 -1.71 -5.77 -11.05
CA ILE A 51 -1.10 -7.05 -11.40
C ILE A 51 -2.24 -8.04 -11.67
N ASP A 52 -2.50 -8.29 -12.94
CA ASP A 52 -3.47 -9.28 -13.38
C ASP A 52 -2.83 -10.67 -13.42
N THR A 53 -3.52 -11.67 -12.88
CA THR A 53 -3.06 -13.06 -12.86
C THR A 53 -3.94 -13.91 -13.77
N PHE A 54 -3.35 -14.49 -14.81
CA PHE A 54 -4.03 -15.37 -15.74
C PHE A 54 -4.00 -16.82 -15.24
N ASP A 55 -5.08 -17.58 -15.48
CA ASP A 55 -5.06 -19.03 -15.27
C ASP A 55 -4.22 -19.71 -16.34
N THR A 56 -3.10 -20.29 -15.92
CA THR A 56 -2.18 -21.03 -16.78
C THR A 56 -1.94 -22.45 -16.30
N GLU A 57 -2.73 -23.00 -15.37
CA GLU A 57 -2.42 -24.28 -14.71
C GLU A 57 -2.29 -25.45 -15.69
N LYS A 58 -3.03 -25.40 -16.81
CA LYS A 58 -3.05 -26.44 -17.84
C LYS A 58 -1.96 -26.27 -18.90
N LEU A 59 -1.17 -25.20 -18.82
CA LEU A 59 -0.17 -24.84 -19.80
C LEU A 59 1.22 -24.79 -19.15
N PRO A 60 2.28 -25.26 -19.83
CA PRO A 60 3.65 -25.14 -19.32
C PRO A 60 4.17 -23.70 -19.50
N MET A 61 3.54 -22.74 -18.82
CA MET A 61 3.81 -21.31 -18.96
C MET A 61 5.05 -20.89 -18.17
N GLU A 62 6.19 -21.04 -18.81
CA GLU A 62 7.45 -20.40 -18.44
C GLU A 62 7.79 -19.41 -19.56
N VAL A 63 7.24 -18.19 -19.51
CA VAL A 63 7.36 -17.23 -20.61
C VAL A 63 8.82 -16.75 -20.75
N GLY A 64 9.38 -16.90 -21.96
CA GLY A 64 10.73 -16.42 -22.32
C GLY A 64 10.73 -15.38 -23.43
N ALA A 65 9.62 -15.24 -24.15
CA ALA A 65 9.46 -14.25 -25.20
C ALA A 65 8.01 -13.75 -25.29
N MET A 66 7.80 -12.50 -25.69
CA MET A 66 6.47 -11.96 -25.98
C MET A 66 6.49 -10.78 -26.93
N THR A 67 5.43 -10.63 -27.73
CA THR A 67 5.25 -9.44 -28.57
C THR A 67 3.77 -9.13 -28.80
N LEU A 68 3.43 -7.84 -28.87
CA LEU A 68 2.08 -7.39 -29.17
C LEU A 68 1.85 -7.44 -30.69
N LEU A 69 0.81 -8.14 -31.11
CA LEU A 69 0.39 -8.20 -32.50
C LEU A 69 -0.39 -6.94 -32.88
N SER A 70 -0.46 -6.66 -34.19
CA SER A 70 -1.16 -5.46 -34.71
C SER A 70 -2.66 -5.44 -34.44
N ASP A 71 -3.26 -6.59 -34.15
CA ASP A 71 -4.67 -6.76 -33.79
C ASP A 71 -4.92 -6.59 -32.27
N GLY A 72 -3.88 -6.37 -31.47
CA GLY A 72 -3.96 -6.21 -30.03
C GLY A 72 -3.85 -7.51 -29.23
N ASN A 73 -3.72 -8.67 -29.87
CA ASN A 73 -3.44 -9.94 -29.19
C ASN A 73 -1.96 -10.05 -28.83
N LEU A 74 -1.64 -10.83 -27.79
CA LEU A 74 -0.26 -11.03 -27.35
C LEU A 74 0.27 -12.38 -27.83
N LEU A 75 1.38 -12.38 -28.55
CA LEU A 75 2.09 -13.62 -28.87
C LEU A 75 3.07 -13.93 -27.73
N VAL A 76 3.00 -15.15 -27.18
CA VAL A 76 3.75 -15.57 -25.98
C VAL A 76 4.54 -16.84 -26.29
N GLY A 77 5.86 -16.78 -26.17
CA GLY A 77 6.76 -17.92 -26.31
C GLY A 77 7.22 -18.46 -24.96
N THR A 78 7.13 -19.78 -24.78
CA THR A 78 7.58 -20.46 -23.56
C THR A 78 9.02 -20.97 -23.70
N ARG A 79 9.73 -21.13 -22.57
CA ARG A 79 11.07 -21.72 -22.52
C ARG A 79 11.13 -23.15 -23.08
N ARG A 80 9.99 -23.84 -23.15
CA ARG A 80 9.89 -25.21 -23.70
C ARG A 80 9.72 -25.24 -25.21
N GLY A 81 9.63 -24.08 -25.87
CA GLY A 81 9.55 -23.99 -27.33
C GLY A 81 8.15 -23.95 -27.90
N ASP A 82 7.12 -23.81 -27.05
CA ASP A 82 5.74 -23.60 -27.49
C ASP A 82 5.43 -22.12 -27.60
N VAL A 83 4.62 -21.74 -28.58
CA VAL A 83 4.14 -20.37 -28.78
C VAL A 83 2.63 -20.36 -28.80
N TYR A 84 2.06 -19.44 -28.03
CA TYR A 84 0.62 -19.24 -27.89
C TYR A 84 0.25 -17.82 -28.30
N VAL A 85 -0.95 -17.67 -28.88
CA VAL A 85 -1.63 -16.38 -28.96
C VAL A 85 -2.51 -16.26 -27.72
N LEU A 86 -2.33 -15.21 -26.94
CA LEU A 86 -3.22 -14.78 -25.87
C LEU A 86 -4.21 -13.76 -26.42
N ASP A 87 -5.47 -14.17 -26.49
CA ASP A 87 -6.57 -13.30 -26.87
C ASP A 87 -7.02 -12.45 -25.68
N GLN A 88 -7.40 -11.20 -25.96
CA GLN A 88 -7.87 -10.23 -24.95
C GLN A 88 -6.89 -10.01 -23.79
N PRO A 89 -5.59 -9.73 -24.05
CA PRO A 89 -4.56 -9.64 -23.01
C PRO A 89 -4.75 -8.47 -22.03
N TYR A 90 -5.57 -7.48 -22.39
CA TYR A 90 -5.90 -6.30 -21.55
C TYR A 90 -7.33 -6.33 -21.01
N GLY A 91 -8.07 -7.43 -21.27
CA GLY A 91 -9.41 -7.65 -20.74
C GLY A 91 -9.36 -8.22 -19.33
N LYS A 92 -10.50 -8.76 -18.87
CA LYS A 92 -10.51 -9.50 -17.60
C LYS A 92 -9.73 -10.81 -17.75
N PRO A 93 -8.92 -11.23 -16.76
CA PRO A 93 -8.12 -12.44 -16.86
C PRO A 93 -8.93 -13.71 -17.16
N GLU A 94 -10.19 -13.78 -16.74
CA GLU A 94 -11.08 -14.93 -16.97
C GLU A 94 -11.59 -15.03 -18.42
N GLU A 95 -11.56 -13.93 -19.16
CA GLU A 95 -11.98 -13.86 -20.57
C GLU A 95 -10.80 -14.16 -21.52
N ALA A 96 -9.58 -14.12 -20.99
CA ALA A 96 -8.36 -14.35 -21.76
C ALA A 96 -8.21 -15.83 -22.13
N THR A 97 -7.82 -16.10 -23.39
CA THR A 97 -7.65 -17.48 -23.86
C THR A 97 -6.33 -17.66 -24.59
N PHE A 98 -5.66 -18.76 -24.29
CA PHE A 98 -4.40 -19.15 -24.93
C PHE A 98 -4.66 -20.16 -26.05
N ARG A 99 -4.33 -19.79 -27.29
CA ARG A 99 -4.44 -20.66 -28.46
C ARG A 99 -3.05 -21.03 -28.97
N PRO A 100 -2.77 -22.31 -29.27
CA PRO A 100 -1.48 -22.72 -29.81
C PRO A 100 -1.23 -22.10 -31.20
N TRP A 101 0.00 -21.65 -31.44
CA TRP A 101 0.43 -21.07 -32.72
C TRP A 101 1.59 -21.85 -33.35
N ALA A 102 2.62 -22.18 -32.57
CA ALA A 102 3.74 -23.01 -33.00
C ALA A 102 4.27 -23.85 -31.84
N ARG A 103 5.04 -24.90 -32.15
CA ARG A 103 5.70 -25.78 -31.16
C ARG A 103 7.08 -26.20 -31.64
N GLY A 104 7.94 -26.59 -30.70
CA GLY A 104 9.27 -27.14 -30.99
C GLY A 104 10.34 -26.09 -31.35
N LEU A 105 10.11 -24.83 -31.01
CA LEU A 105 11.13 -23.79 -31.16
C LEU A 105 12.27 -23.98 -30.15
N ALA A 106 13.49 -23.71 -30.56
CA ALA A 106 14.64 -23.71 -29.67
C ALA A 106 14.61 -22.45 -28.80
N GLN A 107 14.05 -22.56 -27.58
CA GLN A 107 13.99 -21.52 -26.54
C GLN A 107 13.76 -20.11 -27.11
N PRO A 108 12.52 -19.74 -27.48
CA PRO A 108 12.24 -18.38 -27.90
C PRO A 108 12.61 -17.40 -26.78
N LEU A 109 13.48 -16.45 -27.11
CA LEU A 109 13.94 -15.35 -26.25
C LEU A 109 13.60 -14.04 -26.94
N GLY A 110 13.00 -13.09 -26.23
CA GLY A 110 12.70 -11.75 -26.77
C GLY A 110 11.39 -11.16 -26.31
#